data_AF-K9QHK5-F1
#
_entry.id   AF-K9QHK5-F1
#
_cell.length_a   1.000
_cell.length_b   1.000
_cell.length_c   1.000
_cell.angle_alpha   90.00
_cell.angle_beta   90.00
_cell.angle_gamma   90.00
#
_symmetry.space_group_name_H-M   'P 1'
#
loop_
_entity.id
_entity.type
_entity.pdbx_description
1 polymer ?
#
loop_
_entity_poly.entity_id
_entity_poly.type
_entity_poly.pdbx_seq_one_letter_code
_entity_poly.pdbx_strand_id
1 'polypeptide(L)'
;MQLSRNSKSGYLAAIIGSFIGAVILLYLGGYLGREYVIKFMPNAELEGIIPPLVGQFLGWWIGEVLGCWIALRWQNYRKVSKTVKLLAIITPIGIIIWVVAFLFAFQLLNRSFSDVEILQLQNQIRPISVGLWIIALAWLARFLTKPLPRDRYTYE
;
A
#
# COMPACT_ATOMS: atom_id res chain seq x y z
N MET A 1 -21.94 -5.57 25.44
CA MET A 1 -22.42 -4.42 24.63
C MET A 1 -21.94 -4.57 23.19
N GLN A 2 -22.84 -4.90 22.26
CA GLN A 2 -22.53 -4.84 20.82
C GLN A 2 -22.92 -3.44 20.33
N LEU A 3 -21.94 -2.54 20.25
CA LEU A 3 -22.14 -1.24 19.60
C LEU A 3 -22.56 -1.49 18.14
N SER A 4 -23.69 -0.90 17.77
CA SER A 4 -24.20 -0.81 16.40
C SER A 4 -23.05 -0.43 15.47
N ARG A 5 -22.62 -1.40 14.66
CA ARG A 5 -21.37 -1.29 13.91
C ARG A 5 -21.65 -0.69 12.55
N ASN A 6 -21.47 0.62 12.43
CA ASN A 6 -21.61 1.35 11.18
C ASN A 6 -20.64 0.77 10.12
N SER A 7 -21.17 0.30 8.99
CA SER A 7 -20.37 -0.29 7.91
C SER A 7 -19.32 0.67 7.34
N LYS A 8 -19.56 1.99 7.45
CA LYS A 8 -18.64 3.06 7.01
C LYS A 8 -17.32 3.07 7.79
N SER A 9 -17.33 2.74 9.09
CA SER A 9 -16.08 2.76 9.88
C SER A 9 -15.10 1.65 9.48
N GLY A 10 -15.57 0.59 8.81
CA GLY A 10 -14.71 -0.52 8.37
C GLY A 10 -13.87 -0.20 7.15
N TYR A 11 -14.36 0.68 6.26
CA TYR A 11 -13.57 1.20 5.14
C TYR A 11 -12.47 2.11 5.64
N LEU A 12 -12.86 3.04 6.52
CA LEU A 12 -11.97 4.02 7.10
C LEU A 12 -10.85 3.35 7.90
N ALA A 13 -11.20 2.33 8.71
CA ALA A 13 -10.21 1.55 9.44
C ALA A 13 -9.24 0.81 8.50
N ALA A 14 -9.75 0.15 7.45
CA ALA A 14 -8.91 -0.53 6.48
C ALA A 14 -7.94 0.44 5.79
N ILE A 15 -8.45 1.58 5.32
CA ILE A 15 -7.66 2.59 4.60
C ILE A 15 -6.60 3.20 5.51
N ILE A 16 -6.98 3.72 6.68
CA ILE A 16 -6.04 4.38 7.60
C ILE A 16 -4.99 3.38 8.07
N GLY A 17 -5.40 2.18 8.47
CA GLY A 17 -4.47 1.14 8.91
C GLY A 17 -3.47 0.79 7.81
N SER A 18 -3.96 0.52 6.60
CA SER A 18 -3.14 0.20 5.43
C SER A 18 -2.16 1.32 5.10
N PHE A 19 -2.65 2.56 5.07
CA PHE A 19 -1.84 3.74 4.76
C PHE A 19 -0.72 3.96 5.77
N ILE A 20 -1.05 4.00 7.06
CA ILE A 20 -0.04 4.20 8.12
C ILE A 20 0.98 3.08 8.11
N GLY A 21 0.52 1.82 8.06
CA GLY A 21 1.41 0.66 8.06
C GLY A 21 2.34 0.64 6.84
N ALA A 22 1.80 0.88 5.65
CA ALA A 22 2.56 0.93 4.41
C ALA A 22 3.61 2.04 4.45
N VAL A 23 3.24 3.27 4.86
CA VAL A 23 4.17 4.40 4.94
C VAL A 23 5.34 4.09 5.88
N ILE A 24 5.05 3.62 7.10
CA ILE A 24 6.09 3.33 8.10
C ILE A 24 7.05 2.25 7.59
N LEU A 25 6.52 1.12 7.11
CA LEU A 25 7.37 0.00 6.71
C LEU A 25 8.04 0.23 5.35
N LEU A 26 7.48 1.04 4.45
CA LEU A 26 8.14 1.45 3.21
C LEU A 26 9.42 2.23 3.51
N TYR A 27 9.35 3.24 4.39
CA TYR A 27 10.54 4.00 4.79
C TYR A 27 11.55 3.12 5.54
N LEU A 28 11.09 2.28 6.47
CA LEU A 28 11.96 1.37 7.20
C LEU A 28 12.65 0.37 6.27
N GLY A 29 11.93 -0.22 5.33
CA GLY A 29 12.47 -1.16 4.35
C GLY A 29 13.52 -0.51 3.45
N GLY A 30 13.26 0.70 2.97
CA GLY A 30 14.24 1.47 2.20
C GLY A 30 15.49 1.81 3.00
N TYR A 31 15.32 2.20 4.26
CA TYR A 31 16.44 2.45 5.18
C TYR A 31 17.29 1.20 5.39
N LEU A 32 16.67 0.06 5.72
CA LEU A 32 17.37 -1.21 5.92
C LEU A 32 18.10 -1.68 4.66
N GLY A 33 17.49 -1.51 3.48
CA GLY A 33 18.15 -1.82 2.22
C GLY A 33 19.36 -0.93 1.93
N ARG A 34 19.30 0.36 2.30
CA ARG A 34 20.45 1.28 2.19
C ARG A 34 21.57 0.89 3.15
N GLU A 35 21.24 0.60 4.40
CA GLU A 35 22.21 0.15 5.40
C GLU A 35 22.89 -1.16 4.97
N TYR A 36 22.13 -2.07 4.34
CA TYR A 36 22.68 -3.29 3.77
C TYR A 36 23.75 -2.99 2.69
N VAL A 37 23.47 -2.07 1.78
CA VAL A 37 24.41 -1.68 0.71
C VAL A 37 25.69 -1.08 1.28
N ILE A 38 25.55 -0.12 2.20
CA ILE A 38 26.69 0.54 2.84
C ILE A 38 27.60 -0.49 3.53
N LYS A 39 27.00 -1.49 4.18
CA LYS A 39 27.74 -2.46 4.99
C LYS A 39 28.32 -3.63 4.20
N PHE A 40 27.62 -4.11 3.17
CA PHE A 40 27.96 -5.37 2.48
C PHE A 40 28.33 -5.19 1.01
N MET A 41 28.02 -4.03 0.41
CA MET A 41 28.25 -3.76 -1.01
C MET A 41 28.83 -2.34 -1.24
N PRO A 42 29.93 -1.95 -0.56
CA PRO A 42 30.42 -0.56 -0.56
C PRO A 42 30.89 -0.07 -1.95
N ASN A 43 31.24 -0.98 -2.86
CA ASN A 43 31.72 -0.66 -4.21
C ASN A 43 30.66 -0.92 -5.30
N ALA A 44 29.42 -1.25 -4.91
CA ALA A 44 28.36 -1.52 -5.87
C ALA A 44 27.71 -0.20 -6.31
N GLU A 45 27.97 0.22 -7.54
CA GLU A 45 27.36 1.42 -8.11
C GLU A 45 25.88 1.20 -8.45
N LEU A 46 25.60 0.46 -9.53
CA LEU A 46 24.22 0.20 -9.98
C LEU A 46 23.54 -0.90 -9.17
N GLU A 47 24.28 -1.97 -8.82
CA GLU A 47 23.72 -3.10 -8.07
C GLU A 47 23.30 -2.70 -6.64
N GLY A 48 23.93 -1.66 -6.08
CA GLY A 48 23.59 -1.09 -4.78
C GLY A 48 22.19 -0.47 -4.72
N ILE A 49 21.52 -0.27 -5.85
CA ILE A 49 20.16 0.29 -5.88
C ILE A 49 19.10 -0.79 -5.62
N ILE A 50 19.42 -2.06 -5.88
CA ILE A 50 18.45 -3.17 -5.77
C ILE A 50 18.00 -3.39 -4.32
N PRO A 51 18.88 -3.48 -3.30
CA PRO A 51 18.44 -3.77 -1.94
C PRO A 51 17.50 -2.70 -1.34
N PRO A 52 17.74 -1.37 -1.50
CA PRO A 52 16.78 -0.34 -1.10
C PRO A 52 15.41 -0.47 -1.79
N LEU A 53 15.38 -0.78 -3.08
CA LEU A 53 14.13 -0.95 -3.83
C LEU A 53 13.34 -2.17 -3.35
N VAL A 54 14.01 -3.31 -3.19
CA VAL A 54 13.40 -4.54 -2.65
C VAL A 54 12.89 -4.29 -1.23
N GLY A 55 13.68 -3.58 -0.41
CA GLY A 55 13.28 -3.16 0.93
C GLY A 55 12.01 -2.31 0.93
N GLN A 56 11.92 -1.29 0.06
CA GLN A 56 10.72 -0.46 -0.09
C GLN A 56 9.50 -1.26 -0.54
N PHE A 57 9.68 -2.18 -1.51
CA PHE A 57 8.61 -3.05 -2.00
C PHE A 57 8.04 -3.94 -0.88
N LEU A 58 8.91 -4.67 -0.18
CA LEU A 58 8.51 -5.54 0.93
C LEU A 58 7.91 -4.72 2.08
N GLY A 59 8.53 -3.58 2.38
CA GLY A 59 8.06 -2.63 3.39
C GLY A 59 6.63 -2.16 3.12
N TRP A 60 6.35 -1.69 1.91
CA TRP A 60 5.00 -1.34 1.49
C TRP A 60 4.07 -2.55 1.66
N TRP A 61 4.37 -3.67 1.01
CA TRP A 61 3.48 -4.83 0.99
C TRP A 61 3.12 -5.34 2.41
N ILE A 62 4.12 -5.56 3.24
CA ILE A 62 3.94 -6.04 4.61
C ILE A 62 3.22 -4.98 5.45
N GLY A 63 3.59 -3.71 5.30
CA GLY A 63 3.01 -2.60 6.05
C GLY A 63 1.54 -2.41 5.78
N GLU A 64 1.15 -2.48 4.50
CA GLU A 64 -0.24 -2.34 4.09
C GLU A 64 -1.11 -3.45 4.70
N VAL A 65 -0.65 -4.69 4.60
CA VAL A 65 -1.36 -5.88 5.07
C VAL A 65 -1.47 -5.89 6.61
N LEU A 66 -0.36 -5.67 7.32
CA LEU A 66 -0.34 -5.64 8.78
C LEU A 66 -1.12 -4.46 9.34
N GLY A 67 -0.96 -3.27 8.76
CA GLY A 67 -1.68 -2.08 9.17
C GLY A 67 -3.20 -2.25 9.01
N CYS A 68 -3.65 -2.82 7.89
CA CYS A 68 -5.05 -3.19 7.67
C CYS A 68 -5.55 -4.19 8.71
N TRP A 69 -4.76 -5.23 8.98
CA TRP A 69 -5.10 -6.26 9.95
C TRP A 69 -5.26 -5.69 11.35
N ILE A 70 -4.30 -4.90 11.83
CA ILE A 70 -4.34 -4.26 13.16
C ILE A 70 -5.57 -3.36 13.28
N ALA A 71 -5.79 -2.46 12.33
CA ALA A 71 -6.89 -1.50 12.39
C ALA A 71 -8.27 -2.20 12.38
N LEU A 72 -8.43 -3.23 11.54
CA LEU A 72 -9.68 -3.99 11.49
C LEU A 72 -9.86 -4.88 12.74
N ARG A 73 -8.77 -5.45 13.27
CA ARG A 73 -8.80 -6.31 14.46
C ARG A 73 -9.11 -5.50 15.71
N TRP A 74 -8.51 -4.33 15.87
CA TRP A 74 -8.77 -3.41 16.98
C TRP A 74 -10.24 -3.04 17.08
N GLN A 75 -10.89 -2.81 15.93
CA GLN A 75 -12.31 -2.52 15.91
C GLN A 75 -13.20 -3.78 16.04
N ASN A 76 -12.63 -4.99 16.09
CA ASN A 76 -13.31 -6.30 16.17
C ASN A 76 -14.06 -6.79 14.90
N TYR A 77 -13.62 -6.49 13.66
CA TYR A 77 -14.41 -6.83 12.45
C TYR A 77 -14.49 -8.35 12.23
N ARG A 78 -15.70 -8.90 12.00
CA ARG A 78 -15.92 -10.34 11.79
C ARG A 78 -15.18 -10.94 10.58
N LYS A 79 -14.82 -10.14 9.57
CA LYS A 79 -14.19 -10.61 8.31
C LYS A 79 -12.77 -10.07 8.09
N VAL A 80 -12.02 -9.76 9.16
CA VAL A 80 -10.62 -9.27 9.04
C VAL A 80 -9.78 -10.18 8.15
N SER A 81 -9.80 -11.50 8.41
CA SER A 81 -8.95 -12.45 7.69
C SER A 81 -9.22 -12.46 6.18
N LYS A 82 -10.48 -12.33 5.74
CA LYS A 82 -10.80 -12.28 4.31
C LYS A 82 -10.27 -11.01 3.66
N THR A 83 -10.51 -9.84 4.26
CA THR A 83 -10.01 -8.55 3.75
C THR A 83 -8.48 -8.55 3.67
N VAL A 84 -7.81 -9.00 4.72
CA VAL A 84 -6.33 -9.00 4.80
C VAL A 84 -5.71 -10.00 3.82
N LYS A 85 -6.28 -11.21 3.68
CA LYS A 85 -5.82 -12.19 2.68
C LYS A 85 -5.97 -11.66 1.26
N LEU A 86 -7.11 -11.05 0.95
CA LEU A 86 -7.32 -10.46 -0.36
C LEU A 86 -6.33 -9.32 -0.60
N LEU A 87 -6.15 -8.44 0.38
CA LEU A 87 -5.17 -7.35 0.32
C LEU A 87 -3.76 -7.89 0.04
N ALA A 88 -3.34 -8.92 0.77
CA ALA A 88 -2.03 -9.55 0.59
C ALA A 88 -1.80 -10.11 -0.82
N ILE A 89 -2.85 -10.56 -1.51
CA ILE A 89 -2.77 -11.06 -2.89
C ILE A 89 -2.76 -9.90 -3.89
N ILE A 90 -3.61 -8.89 -3.70
CA ILE A 90 -3.74 -7.79 -4.68
C ILE A 90 -2.61 -6.76 -4.57
N THR A 91 -2.04 -6.55 -3.38
CA THR A 91 -1.01 -5.51 -3.17
C THR A 91 0.23 -5.71 -4.04
N PRO A 92 0.88 -6.89 -4.14
CA PRO A 92 2.06 -7.04 -4.99
C PRO A 92 1.74 -6.80 -6.47
N ILE A 93 0.57 -7.27 -6.94
CA ILE A 93 0.08 -7.02 -8.30
C ILE A 93 -0.16 -5.51 -8.49
N GLY A 94 -0.79 -4.87 -7.50
CA GLY A 94 -1.07 -3.44 -7.49
C GLY A 94 0.20 -2.60 -7.55
N ILE A 95 1.26 -2.98 -6.82
CA ILE A 95 2.55 -2.30 -6.86
C ILE A 95 3.17 -2.41 -8.25
N ILE A 96 3.17 -3.60 -8.87
CA ILE A 96 3.69 -3.80 -10.23
C ILE A 96 2.94 -2.93 -11.24
N ILE A 97 1.60 -2.94 -11.19
CA ILE A 97 0.75 -2.11 -12.05
C ILE A 97 1.08 -0.63 -11.84
N TRP A 98 1.21 -0.19 -10.59
CA TRP A 98 1.58 1.18 -10.26
C TRP A 98 2.94 1.57 -10.84
N VAL A 99 3.96 0.71 -10.71
CA VAL A 99 5.29 0.97 -11.28
C VAL A 99 5.22 1.13 -12.80
N VAL A 100 4.56 0.22 -13.49
CA VAL A 100 4.42 0.27 -14.96
C VAL A 100 3.66 1.53 -15.40
N ALA A 101 2.54 1.84 -14.73
CA ALA A 101 1.75 3.04 -15.02
C ALA A 101 2.52 4.33 -14.72
N PHE A 102 3.28 4.36 -13.63
CA PHE A 102 4.11 5.50 -13.24
C PHE A 102 5.22 5.74 -14.25
N LEU A 103 5.93 4.68 -14.68
CA LEU A 103 6.97 4.77 -15.70
C LEU A 103 6.41 5.24 -17.04
N PHE A 104 5.24 4.73 -17.45
CA PHE A 104 4.59 5.15 -18.69
C PHE A 104 4.16 6.62 -18.64
N ALA A 105 3.51 7.04 -17.55
CA ALA A 105 3.12 8.45 -17.34
C ALA A 105 4.34 9.37 -17.31
N PHE A 106 5.43 8.92 -16.68
CA PHE A 106 6.69 9.65 -16.64
C PHE A 106 7.34 9.79 -18.02
N GLN A 107 7.36 8.72 -18.82
CA GLN A 107 7.85 8.77 -20.21
C GLN A 107 7.04 9.74 -21.06
N LEU A 108 5.72 9.83 -20.84
CA LEU A 108 4.87 10.79 -21.53
C LEU A 108 5.17 12.23 -21.13
N LEU A 109 5.35 12.49 -19.83
CA LEU A 109 5.72 13.81 -19.29
C LEU A 109 7.11 14.26 -19.75
N ASN A 110 8.06 13.33 -19.85
CA ASN A 110 9.42 13.63 -20.30
C ASN A 110 9.49 14.12 -21.75
N ARG A 111 8.45 13.90 -22.56
CA ARG A 111 8.37 14.46 -23.91
C ARG A 111 8.02 15.95 -23.94
N SER A 112 7.50 16.49 -22.84
CA SER A 112 6.90 17.83 -22.80
C SER A 112 7.65 18.83 -21.91
N PHE A 113 8.54 18.37 -21.03
CA PHE A 113 9.19 19.19 -20.01
C PHE A 113 10.71 19.07 -20.04
N SER A 114 11.38 20.01 -19.39
CA SER A 114 12.85 20.00 -19.22
C SER A 114 13.29 19.07 -18.08
N ASP A 115 14.50 18.50 -18.16
CA ASP A 115 15.00 17.49 -17.20
C ASP A 115 14.95 17.95 -15.72
N VAL A 116 15.19 19.25 -15.46
CA VAL A 116 15.23 19.82 -14.11
C VAL A 116 13.83 19.92 -13.49
N GLU A 117 12.84 20.37 -14.28
CA GLU A 117 11.45 20.44 -13.84
C GLU A 117 10.89 19.06 -13.55
N ILE A 118 11.28 18.07 -14.35
CA ILE A 118 10.85 16.68 -14.22
C ILE A 118 11.36 16.06 -12.91
N LEU A 119 12.60 16.32 -12.50
CA LEU A 119 13.14 15.79 -11.26
C LEU A 119 12.40 16.32 -10.02
N GLN A 120 12.05 17.61 -10.02
CA GLN A 120 11.25 18.23 -8.96
C GLN A 120 9.84 17.63 -8.93
N LEU A 121 9.21 17.52 -10.11
CA LEU A 121 7.88 16.93 -10.27
C LEU A 121 7.85 15.48 -9.78
N GLN A 122 8.90 14.70 -10.10
CA GLN A 122 9.03 13.30 -9.69
C GLN A 122 9.07 13.16 -8.16
N ASN A 123 9.88 13.97 -7.49
CA ASN A 123 10.02 13.92 -6.04
C ASN A 123 8.72 14.28 -5.31
N GLN A 124 7.88 15.13 -5.91
CA GLN A 124 6.60 15.52 -5.34
C GLN A 124 5.46 14.56 -5.69
N ILE A 125 5.38 14.09 -6.94
CA ILE A 125 4.28 13.21 -7.42
C ILE A 125 4.42 11.78 -6.90
N ARG A 126 5.65 11.27 -6.79
CA ARG A 126 5.88 9.88 -6.35
C ARG A 126 5.23 9.57 -4.98
N PRO A 127 5.46 10.32 -3.89
CA PRO A 127 4.84 10.01 -2.59
C PRO A 127 3.31 10.14 -2.62
N ILE A 128 2.79 11.12 -3.36
CA ILE A 128 1.34 11.35 -3.49
C ILE A 128 0.68 10.17 -4.22
N SER A 129 1.25 9.76 -5.35
CA SER A 129 0.72 8.67 -6.16
C SER A 129 0.78 7.32 -5.44
N VAL A 130 1.87 7.02 -4.72
CA VAL A 130 1.95 5.82 -3.85
C VAL A 130 0.85 5.85 -2.78
N GLY A 131 0.67 7.00 -2.11
CA GLY A 131 -0.35 7.15 -1.08
C GLY A 131 -1.78 6.92 -1.60
N LEU A 132 -2.11 7.51 -2.75
CA LEU A 132 -3.41 7.29 -3.41
C LEU A 132 -3.60 5.83 -3.81
N TRP A 133 -2.55 5.16 -4.25
CA TRP A 133 -2.61 3.76 -4.64
C TRP A 133 -2.86 2.81 -3.46
N ILE A 134 -2.19 3.05 -2.33
CA ILE A 134 -2.45 2.32 -1.08
C ILE A 134 -3.92 2.48 -0.66
N ILE A 135 -4.45 3.70 -0.72
CA ILE A 135 -5.85 3.97 -0.37
C ILE A 135 -6.80 3.20 -1.29
N ALA A 136 -6.52 3.20 -2.60
CA ALA A 136 -7.33 2.50 -3.59
C ALA A 136 -7.34 0.98 -3.39
N LEU A 137 -6.17 0.38 -3.12
CA LEU A 137 -6.03 -1.06 -2.86
C LEU A 137 -6.75 -1.49 -1.58
N ALA A 138 -6.55 -0.76 -0.48
CA ALA A 138 -7.23 -1.01 0.78
C ALA A 138 -8.76 -0.89 0.65
N TRP A 139 -9.23 0.13 -0.09
CA TRP A 139 -10.64 0.30 -0.39
C TRP A 139 -11.19 -0.85 -1.23
N LEU A 140 -10.49 -1.26 -2.29
CA LEU A 140 -10.88 -2.34 -3.18
C LEU A 140 -10.95 -3.68 -2.44
N ALA A 141 -9.92 -4.01 -1.64
CA ALA A 141 -9.91 -5.23 -0.83
C ALA A 141 -11.11 -5.26 0.12
N ARG A 142 -11.46 -4.12 0.73
CA ARG A 142 -12.62 -4.05 1.61
C ARG A 142 -13.94 -4.09 0.86
N PHE A 143 -14.01 -3.50 -0.33
CA PHE A 143 -15.18 -3.51 -1.21
C PHE A 143 -15.55 -4.94 -1.62
N LEU A 144 -14.56 -5.72 -2.05
CA LEU A 144 -14.73 -7.12 -2.48
C LEU A 144 -15.01 -8.08 -1.32
N THR A 145 -14.70 -7.69 -0.08
CA THR A 145 -14.91 -8.52 1.12
C THR A 145 -16.04 -8.05 2.02
N LYS A 146 -16.91 -7.16 1.50
CA LYS A 146 -18.11 -6.71 2.23
C LYS A 146 -18.89 -7.92 2.78
N PRO A 147 -19.43 -7.83 4.00
CA PRO A 147 -20.50 -8.75 4.37
C PRO A 147 -21.65 -8.55 3.39
N LEU A 148 -22.14 -9.64 2.79
CA LEU A 148 -23.47 -9.67 2.17
C LEU A 148 -24.45 -9.04 3.17
N PRO A 149 -25.41 -8.22 2.71
CA PRO A 149 -26.49 -7.79 3.58
C PRO A 149 -27.04 -9.06 4.24
N ARG A 150 -27.27 -9.00 5.55
CA ARG A 150 -27.91 -10.09 6.26
C ARG A 150 -29.27 -10.21 5.61
N ASP A 151 -29.46 -11.21 4.76
CA ASP A 151 -30.76 -11.42 4.14
C ASP A 151 -31.78 -11.48 5.26
N ARG A 152 -32.85 -10.73 5.03
CA ARG A 152 -33.98 -10.53 5.92
C ARG A 152 -34.86 -11.80 5.88
N TYR A 153 -34.27 -12.98 6.01
CA TYR A 153 -34.97 -14.27 6.09
C TYR A 153 -34.91 -14.80 7.52
N THR A 154 -35.90 -14.38 8.29
CA THR A 154 -36.63 -15.17 9.29
C THR A 154 -37.82 -14.31 9.70
N TYR A 155 -38.81 -14.24 8.81
CA TYR A 155 -40.20 -14.30 9.23
C TYR A 155 -40.62 -15.74 8.93
N GLU A 156 -41.43 -16.29 9.84
CA GLU A 156 -41.86 -17.69 10.01
C GLU A 156 -41.00 -18.48 11.00
#